data_AF-A0A7V1KMQ2-F1
#
_entry.id   AF-A0A7V1KMQ2-F1
#
_cell.length_a   1.000
_cell.length_b   1.000
_cell.length_c   1.000
_cell.angle_alpha   90.00
_cell.angle_beta   90.00
_cell.angle_gamma   90.00
#
_symmetry.space_group_name_H-M   'P 1'
#
loop_
_entity.id
_entity.type
_entity.pdbx_description
1 polymer ?
#
loop_
_entity_poly.entity_id
_entity_poly.type
_entity_poly.pdbx_seq_one_letter_code
_entity_poly.pdbx_strand_id
1 'polypeptide(L)'
;MGAVNDFLGLDIAGNPLWKYFLLLGILAGAVVVHRVLAWAVRHLLRRRKAPAGVEESLTALAGKPLGALIYLLGLRVGLQFFALSAETWAVLRGFFVFAATFVAIYLVTKLVDVVFSLWKERAQKTKTKFDDQIIPILSRILKLFVWAIGVLLILQNLGYNITSLLAGLGIGGLAIALAAQETLSNFIGALALLVDRPCEVGDRVDVEDISGTVEAIGLRSTRIRTLDGTVVAIPNRKLADAKINNFVYRPSIKNQYTIGITYDTPYEKIQEALAILREILGNHPSTAKYWVYFKEFGPYSLNILVIHWCKYTDYQKFLEATEEINLEIRRRFEEAGISFAFPTQTVEVRGAFPPMPES
;
A
#
# COMPACT_ATOMS: atom_id res chain seq x y z
N MET A 1 -31.07 69.49 -20.01
CA MET A 1 -30.88 68.12 -20.52
C MET A 1 -30.07 68.07 -21.83
N GLY A 2 -30.12 69.08 -22.71
CA GLY A 2 -29.32 69.11 -23.96
C GLY A 2 -27.79 69.04 -23.77
N ALA A 3 -27.22 69.90 -22.92
CA ALA A 3 -25.76 69.94 -22.70
C ALA A 3 -25.13 68.64 -22.17
N VAL A 4 -25.91 67.80 -21.47
CA VAL A 4 -25.45 66.50 -20.97
C VAL A 4 -25.42 65.46 -22.09
N ASN A 5 -26.40 65.49 -22.99
CA ASN A 5 -26.42 64.61 -24.17
C ASN A 5 -25.33 65.00 -25.17
N ASP A 6 -25.07 66.29 -25.35
CA ASP A 6 -23.99 66.77 -26.22
C ASP A 6 -22.61 66.38 -25.67
N PHE A 7 -22.42 66.46 -24.35
CA PHE A 7 -21.18 66.02 -23.70
C PHE A 7 -21.00 64.49 -23.79
N LEU A 8 -22.04 63.70 -23.53
CA LEU A 8 -21.97 62.23 -23.58
C LEU A 8 -21.83 61.67 -25.01
N GLY A 9 -22.16 62.47 -26.03
CA GLY A 9 -22.01 62.18 -27.44
C GLY A 9 -20.65 62.56 -28.05
N LEU A 10 -19.74 63.20 -27.30
CA LEU A 10 -18.40 63.52 -27.80
C LEU A 10 -17.65 62.24 -28.21
N ASP A 11 -17.17 62.21 -29.45
CA ASP A 11 -16.41 61.09 -29.99
C ASP A 11 -14.95 61.18 -29.54
N ILE A 12 -14.49 60.14 -28.86
CA ILE A 12 -13.09 59.93 -28.52
C ILE A 12 -12.66 58.60 -29.12
N ALA A 13 -11.65 58.62 -30.00
CA ALA A 13 -11.15 57.44 -30.71
C ALA A 13 -12.26 56.61 -31.41
N GLY A 14 -13.20 57.31 -32.07
CA GLY A 14 -14.29 56.69 -32.84
C GLY A 14 -15.37 56.03 -31.99
N ASN A 15 -15.44 56.34 -30.70
CA ASN A 15 -16.47 55.85 -29.79
C ASN A 15 -17.00 57.00 -28.91
N PRO A 16 -18.32 57.06 -28.66
CA PRO A 16 -18.91 58.10 -27.85
C PRO A 16 -18.52 57.97 -26.36
N LEU A 17 -18.38 59.11 -25.69
CA LEU A 17 -17.92 59.23 -24.30
C LEU A 17 -18.65 58.33 -23.31
N TRP A 18 -19.96 58.12 -23.46
CA TRP A 18 -20.74 57.26 -22.56
C TRP A 18 -20.25 55.81 -22.49
N LYS A 19 -19.61 55.27 -23.55
CA LYS A 19 -19.06 53.91 -23.55
C LYS A 19 -17.86 53.76 -22.60
N TYR A 20 -17.07 54.82 -22.46
CA TYR A 20 -15.95 54.85 -21.51
C TYR A 20 -16.48 54.88 -20.07
N PHE A 21 -17.53 55.65 -19.81
CA PHE A 21 -18.23 55.63 -18.51
C PHE A 21 -18.85 54.26 -18.21
N LEU A 22 -19.42 53.58 -19.21
CA LEU A 22 -19.93 52.22 -19.07
C LEU A 22 -18.82 51.22 -18.72
N LEU A 23 -17.68 51.27 -19.41
CA LEU A 23 -16.51 50.43 -19.12
C LEU A 23 -16.01 50.66 -17.68
N LEU A 24 -15.86 51.91 -17.27
CA LEU A 24 -15.48 52.27 -15.91
C LEU A 24 -16.50 51.74 -14.88
N GLY A 25 -17.80 51.83 -15.20
CA GLY A 25 -18.88 51.28 -14.38
C GLY A 25 -18.81 49.77 -14.24
N ILE A 26 -18.57 49.02 -15.33
CA ILE A 26 -18.41 47.56 -15.31
C ILE A 26 -17.18 47.16 -14.48
N LEU A 27 -16.05 47.84 -14.66
CA LEU A 27 -14.84 47.58 -13.89
C LEU A 27 -15.02 47.92 -12.40
N ALA A 28 -15.69 49.02 -12.08
CA ALA A 28 -16.04 49.36 -10.70
C ALA A 28 -16.97 48.31 -10.09
N GLY A 29 -17.97 47.84 -10.84
CA GLY A 29 -18.84 46.73 -10.45
C GLY A 29 -18.06 45.44 -10.20
N ALA A 30 -17.10 45.11 -11.06
CA ALA A 30 -16.21 43.97 -10.91
C ALA A 30 -15.36 44.05 -9.61
N VAL A 31 -14.89 45.25 -9.25
CA VAL A 31 -14.20 45.50 -7.96
C VAL A 31 -15.12 45.28 -6.78
N VAL A 32 -16.37 45.78 -6.84
CA VAL A 32 -17.36 45.56 -5.78
C VAL A 32 -17.66 44.07 -5.63
N VAL A 33 -17.94 43.38 -6.72
CA VAL A 33 -18.22 41.93 -6.73
C VAL A 33 -17.07 41.14 -6.13
N HIS A 34 -15.83 41.41 -6.57
CA HIS A 34 -14.65 40.75 -5.99
C HIS A 34 -14.50 41.05 -4.49
N ARG A 35 -14.64 42.30 -4.05
CA ARG A 35 -14.55 42.64 -2.62
C ARG A 35 -15.62 41.97 -1.78
N VAL A 36 -16.86 41.91 -2.28
CA VAL A 36 -17.98 41.25 -1.61
C VAL A 36 -17.75 39.75 -1.53
N LEU A 37 -17.30 39.10 -2.61
CA LEU A 37 -16.97 37.67 -2.61
C LEU A 37 -15.81 37.36 -1.65
N ALA A 38 -14.72 38.12 -1.69
CA ALA A 38 -13.58 37.94 -0.80
C ALA A 38 -13.94 38.20 0.67
N TRP A 39 -14.84 39.14 0.93
CA TRP A 39 -15.41 39.36 2.27
C TRP A 39 -16.31 38.19 2.70
N ALA A 40 -17.22 37.73 1.83
CA ALA A 40 -18.15 36.65 2.12
C ALA A 40 -17.44 35.33 2.41
N VAL A 41 -16.41 34.99 1.63
CA VAL A 41 -15.56 33.81 1.86
C VAL A 41 -14.88 33.91 3.21
N ARG A 42 -14.21 35.03 3.53
CA ARG A 42 -13.57 35.25 4.85
C ARG A 42 -14.57 35.14 5.99
N HIS A 43 -15.74 35.76 5.84
CA HIS A 43 -16.79 35.77 6.85
C HIS A 43 -17.36 34.38 7.11
N LEU A 44 -17.63 33.61 6.04
CA LEU A 44 -18.17 32.25 6.14
C LEU A 44 -17.17 31.28 6.76
N LEU A 45 -15.88 31.39 6.38
CA LEU A 45 -14.81 30.56 6.94
C LEU A 45 -14.62 30.81 8.43
N ARG A 46 -14.62 32.07 8.86
CA ARG A 46 -14.56 32.44 10.28
C ARG A 46 -15.78 31.97 11.06
N ARG A 47 -16.99 32.12 10.49
CA ARG A 47 -18.23 31.63 11.11
C ARG A 47 -18.23 30.11 11.29
N ARG A 48 -17.69 29.36 10.34
CA ARG A 48 -17.59 27.89 10.42
C ARG A 48 -16.40 27.40 11.25
N LYS A 49 -15.61 28.30 11.84
CA LYS A 49 -14.34 27.97 12.51
C LYS A 49 -13.49 27.05 11.64
N ALA A 50 -13.39 27.39 10.36
CA ALA A 50 -12.56 26.64 9.43
C ALA A 50 -11.13 26.60 9.96
N PRO A 51 -10.41 25.51 9.73
CA PRO A 51 -9.04 25.44 10.21
C PRO A 51 -8.12 26.50 9.60
N ALA A 52 -7.04 26.84 10.31
CA ALA A 52 -6.13 27.91 9.93
C ALA A 52 -5.53 27.72 8.52
N GLY A 53 -5.08 26.50 8.17
CA GLY A 53 -4.52 26.24 6.83
C GLY A 53 -5.55 26.36 5.70
N VAL A 54 -6.79 25.96 5.98
CA VAL A 54 -7.92 26.02 5.04
C VAL A 54 -8.41 27.46 4.89
N GLU A 55 -8.49 28.21 5.99
CA GLU A 55 -8.82 29.63 5.99
C GLU A 55 -7.78 30.40 5.16
N GLU A 56 -6.49 30.21 5.42
CA GLU A 56 -5.42 30.88 4.66
C GLU A 56 -5.48 30.55 3.16
N SER A 57 -5.65 29.28 2.81
CA SER A 57 -5.62 28.84 1.41
C SER A 57 -6.86 29.28 0.63
N LEU A 58 -8.07 29.18 1.21
CA LEU A 58 -9.30 29.61 0.55
C LEU A 58 -9.43 31.14 0.48
N THR A 59 -8.91 31.86 1.47
CA THR A 59 -8.86 33.33 1.40
C THR A 59 -7.83 33.80 0.39
N ALA A 60 -6.69 33.11 0.25
CA ALA A 60 -5.74 33.34 -0.84
C ALA A 60 -6.35 33.04 -2.22
N LEU A 61 -7.19 31.99 -2.33
CA LEU A 61 -7.91 31.64 -3.55
C LEU A 61 -8.95 32.71 -3.94
N ALA A 62 -9.75 33.18 -2.97
CA ALA A 62 -10.78 34.20 -3.16
C ALA A 62 -10.21 35.62 -3.35
N GLY A 63 -8.91 35.81 -3.09
CA GLY A 63 -8.20 37.06 -3.33
C GLY A 63 -7.74 37.21 -4.78
N LYS A 64 -6.42 37.24 -4.98
CA LYS A 64 -5.80 37.58 -6.28
C LYS A 64 -6.26 36.71 -7.48
N PRO A 65 -6.42 35.37 -7.39
CA PRO A 65 -6.79 34.56 -8.54
C PRO A 65 -8.22 34.82 -9.02
N LEU A 66 -9.18 34.76 -8.08
CA LEU A 66 -10.59 35.00 -8.39
C LEU A 66 -10.82 36.45 -8.82
N GLY A 67 -10.15 37.41 -8.17
CA GLY A 67 -10.16 38.81 -8.57
C GLY A 67 -9.65 39.01 -10.00
N ALA A 68 -8.52 38.39 -10.36
CA ALA A 68 -7.97 38.46 -11.72
C ALA A 68 -8.95 37.92 -12.77
N LEU A 69 -9.66 36.82 -12.47
CA LEU A 69 -10.71 36.29 -13.34
C LEU A 69 -11.87 37.28 -13.51
N ILE A 70 -12.37 37.83 -12.40
CA ILE A 70 -13.49 38.78 -12.39
C ILE A 70 -13.13 40.06 -13.18
N TYR A 71 -11.91 40.59 -13.00
CA TYR A 71 -11.43 41.76 -13.72
C TYR A 71 -11.24 41.48 -15.21
N LEU A 72 -10.72 40.30 -15.56
CA LEU A 72 -10.54 39.89 -16.95
C LEU A 72 -11.89 39.73 -17.66
N LEU A 73 -12.90 39.15 -16.99
CA LEU A 73 -14.27 39.05 -17.50
C LEU A 73 -14.92 40.43 -17.64
N GLY A 74 -14.79 41.29 -16.62
CA GLY A 74 -15.31 42.66 -16.65
C GLY A 74 -14.71 43.48 -17.80
N LEU A 75 -13.40 43.37 -18.01
CA LEU A 75 -12.73 44.00 -19.14
C LEU A 75 -13.22 43.45 -20.48
N ARG A 76 -13.38 42.12 -20.61
CA ARG A 76 -13.89 41.48 -21.83
C ARG A 76 -15.30 41.94 -22.17
N VAL A 77 -16.21 41.97 -21.20
CA VAL A 77 -17.60 42.42 -21.38
C VAL A 77 -17.62 43.92 -21.72
N GLY A 78 -16.84 44.74 -21.02
CA GLY A 78 -16.79 46.18 -21.27
C GLY A 78 -16.29 46.54 -22.68
N LEU A 79 -15.32 45.80 -23.20
CA LEU A 79 -14.80 46.01 -24.56
C LEU A 79 -15.76 45.59 -25.68
N GLN A 80 -16.79 44.77 -25.41
CA GLN A 80 -17.79 44.37 -26.42
C GLN A 80 -18.66 45.53 -26.90
N PHE A 81 -18.78 46.61 -26.11
CA PHE A 81 -19.57 47.78 -26.47
C PHE A 81 -18.81 48.77 -27.39
N PHE A 82 -17.51 48.59 -27.57
CA PHE A 82 -16.67 49.44 -28.42
C PHE A 82 -16.71 48.97 -29.87
N ALA A 83 -16.79 49.93 -30.80
CA ALA A 83 -16.62 49.67 -32.22
C ALA A 83 -15.10 49.59 -32.49
N LEU A 84 -14.55 48.38 -32.46
CA LEU A 84 -13.14 48.10 -32.69
C LEU A 84 -12.95 47.43 -34.06
N SER A 85 -11.82 47.71 -34.72
CA SER A 85 -11.46 47.05 -35.98
C SER A 85 -11.29 45.54 -35.79
N ALA A 86 -11.45 44.76 -36.87
CA ALA A 86 -11.26 43.32 -36.84
C ALA A 86 -9.85 42.91 -36.37
N GLU A 87 -8.83 43.69 -36.76
CA GLU A 87 -7.45 43.50 -36.32
C GLU A 87 -7.30 43.68 -34.80
N THR A 88 -7.92 44.71 -34.23
CA THR A 88 -7.92 44.97 -32.78
C THR A 88 -8.60 43.83 -32.03
N TRP A 89 -9.72 43.31 -32.54
CA TRP A 89 -10.41 42.16 -31.97
C TRP A 89 -9.59 40.88 -32.00
N ALA A 90 -8.78 40.66 -33.06
CA ALA A 90 -7.88 39.52 -33.15
C ALA A 90 -6.78 39.58 -32.08
N VAL A 91 -6.15 40.75 -31.89
CA VAL A 91 -5.13 40.97 -30.86
C VAL A 91 -5.73 40.80 -29.45
N LEU A 92 -6.90 41.41 -29.19
CA LEU A 92 -7.59 41.28 -27.90
C LEU A 92 -7.97 39.83 -27.61
N ARG A 93 -8.39 39.06 -28.62
CA ARG A 93 -8.69 37.63 -28.44
C ARG A 93 -7.46 36.86 -27.95
N GLY A 94 -6.29 37.07 -28.57
CA GLY A 94 -5.04 36.45 -28.15
C GLY A 94 -4.67 36.82 -26.71
N PHE A 95 -4.76 38.11 -26.35
CA PHE A 95 -4.55 38.59 -24.99
C PHE A 95 -5.50 37.94 -23.98
N PHE A 96 -6.80 37.91 -24.26
CA PHE A 96 -7.79 37.33 -23.35
C PHE A 96 -7.58 35.84 -23.16
N VAL A 97 -7.25 35.11 -24.22
CA VAL A 97 -6.97 33.68 -24.13
C VAL A 97 -5.71 33.44 -23.30
N PHE A 98 -4.61 34.15 -23.59
CA PHE A 98 -3.37 34.06 -22.81
C PHE A 98 -3.61 34.36 -21.32
N ALA A 99 -4.27 35.48 -21.03
CA ALA A 99 -4.51 35.90 -19.66
C ALA A 99 -5.53 35.00 -18.94
N ALA A 100 -6.55 34.48 -19.64
CA ALA A 100 -7.47 33.49 -19.07
C ALA A 100 -6.77 32.16 -18.75
N THR A 101 -5.89 31.67 -19.63
CA THR A 101 -5.10 30.46 -19.38
C THR A 101 -4.15 30.66 -18.20
N PHE A 102 -3.47 31.81 -18.11
CA PHE A 102 -2.60 32.12 -16.97
C PHE A 102 -3.37 32.19 -15.65
N VAL A 103 -4.55 32.83 -15.65
CA VAL A 103 -5.44 32.88 -14.49
C VAL A 103 -5.92 31.47 -14.11
N ALA A 104 -6.24 30.61 -15.09
CA ALA A 104 -6.63 29.23 -14.84
C ALA A 104 -5.50 28.41 -14.20
N ILE A 105 -4.26 28.50 -14.71
CA ILE A 105 -3.07 27.87 -14.11
C ILE A 105 -2.90 28.33 -12.66
N TYR A 106 -2.96 29.65 -12.44
CA TYR A 106 -2.81 30.21 -11.10
C TYR A 106 -3.92 29.75 -10.15
N LEU A 107 -5.18 29.68 -10.62
CA LEU A 107 -6.30 29.16 -9.86
C LEU A 107 -6.09 27.69 -9.48
N VAL A 108 -5.70 26.84 -10.44
CA VAL A 108 -5.46 25.41 -10.20
C VAL A 108 -4.31 25.21 -9.21
N THR A 109 -3.20 25.94 -9.33
CA THR A 109 -2.09 25.84 -8.36
C THR A 109 -2.51 26.26 -6.94
N LYS A 110 -3.45 27.20 -6.80
CA LYS A 110 -4.05 27.56 -5.51
C LYS A 110 -5.04 26.53 -4.99
N LEU A 111 -5.79 25.86 -5.87
CA LEU A 111 -6.60 24.71 -5.48
C LEU A 111 -5.71 23.57 -4.96
N VAL A 112 -4.56 23.34 -5.59
CA VAL A 112 -3.55 22.41 -5.08
C VAL A 112 -3.11 22.83 -3.66
N ASP A 113 -2.79 24.10 -3.42
CA ASP A 113 -2.46 24.58 -2.07
C ASP A 113 -3.57 24.27 -1.05
N VAL A 114 -4.84 24.51 -1.40
CA VAL A 114 -5.99 24.20 -0.54
C VAL A 114 -6.06 22.70 -0.21
N VAL A 115 -5.97 21.83 -1.20
CA VAL A 115 -6.05 20.37 -1.00
C VAL A 115 -4.91 19.88 -0.11
N PHE A 116 -3.69 20.33 -0.36
CA PHE A 116 -2.52 19.91 0.42
C PHE A 116 -2.52 20.50 1.84
N SER A 117 -3.09 21.70 2.05
CA SER A 117 -3.26 22.29 3.39
C SER A 117 -4.24 21.49 4.26
N LEU A 118 -5.34 21.00 3.66
CA LEU A 118 -6.30 20.10 4.30
C LEU A 118 -5.64 18.78 4.72
N TRP A 119 -4.75 18.25 3.88
CA TRP A 119 -4.02 17.01 4.17
C TRP A 119 -3.01 17.21 5.29
N LYS A 120 -2.24 18.30 5.26
CA LYS A 120 -1.22 18.61 6.28
C LYS A 120 -1.83 18.71 7.67
N GLU A 121 -2.98 19.34 7.80
CA GLU A 121 -3.64 19.52 9.08
C GLU A 121 -4.24 18.22 9.64
N ARG A 122 -4.74 17.34 8.76
CA ARG A 122 -5.15 15.98 9.16
C ARG A 122 -3.95 15.14 9.56
N ALA A 123 -2.84 15.26 8.84
CA ALA A 123 -1.60 14.55 9.11
C ALA A 123 -0.94 14.96 10.45
N GLN A 124 -1.01 16.24 10.84
CA GLN A 124 -0.49 16.73 12.13
C GLN A 124 -1.19 16.14 13.37
N LYS A 125 -2.37 15.53 13.21
CA LYS A 125 -3.04 14.76 14.27
C LYS A 125 -2.45 13.37 14.45
N THR A 126 -1.57 12.94 13.54
CA THR A 126 -0.86 11.67 13.54
C THR A 126 0.59 11.91 13.93
N LYS A 127 1.22 11.03 14.73
CA LYS A 127 2.60 11.21 15.25
C LYS A 127 3.71 11.09 14.17
N THR A 128 3.35 10.95 12.90
CA THR A 128 4.27 10.47 11.86
C THR A 128 4.95 11.63 11.13
N LYS A 129 6.26 11.81 11.34
CA LYS A 129 7.09 12.85 10.65
C LYS A 129 7.22 12.67 9.12
N PHE A 130 6.68 11.58 8.58
CA PHE A 130 6.78 11.22 7.16
C PHE A 130 5.88 12.10 6.27
N ASP A 131 4.69 12.44 6.76
CA ASP A 131 3.71 13.23 6.02
C ASP A 131 4.21 14.66 5.77
N ASP A 132 4.93 15.24 6.74
CA ASP A 132 5.47 16.60 6.66
C ASP A 132 6.52 16.78 5.54
N GLN A 133 7.19 15.70 5.12
CA GLN A 133 8.20 15.74 4.06
C GLN A 133 7.62 15.40 2.68
N ILE A 134 6.66 14.48 2.60
CA ILE A 134 6.08 14.05 1.32
C ILE A 134 5.08 15.06 0.76
N ILE A 135 4.24 15.64 1.63
CA ILE A 135 3.18 16.58 1.22
C ILE A 135 3.76 17.76 0.40
N PRO A 136 4.85 18.44 0.83
CA PRO A 136 5.46 19.52 0.04
C PRO A 136 6.05 19.06 -1.29
N ILE A 137 6.67 17.86 -1.33
CA ILE A 137 7.29 17.31 -2.54
C ILE A 137 6.20 17.03 -3.59
N LEU A 138 5.12 16.34 -3.19
CA LEU A 138 4.02 16.00 -4.08
C LEU A 138 3.27 17.25 -4.57
N SER A 139 3.08 18.26 -3.71
CA SER A 139 2.51 19.55 -4.11
C SER A 139 3.36 20.24 -5.18
N ARG A 140 4.69 20.27 -5.02
CA ARG A 140 5.61 20.85 -6.02
C ARG A 140 5.56 20.10 -7.35
N ILE A 141 5.57 18.77 -7.33
CA ILE A 141 5.48 17.95 -8.54
C ILE A 141 4.15 18.23 -9.26
N LEU A 142 3.02 18.23 -8.55
CA LEU A 142 1.72 18.48 -9.16
C LEU A 142 1.63 19.89 -9.77
N LYS A 143 2.17 20.91 -9.09
CA LYS A 143 2.24 22.27 -9.65
C LYS A 143 3.12 22.34 -10.89
N LEU A 144 4.24 21.63 -10.92
CA LEU A 144 5.09 21.54 -12.11
C LEU A 144 4.32 20.95 -13.30
N PHE A 145 3.53 19.90 -13.09
CA PHE A 145 2.64 19.34 -14.11
C PHE A 145 1.58 20.35 -14.59
N VAL A 146 0.93 21.07 -13.66
CA VAL A 146 -0.06 22.10 -14.00
C VAL A 146 0.57 23.21 -14.86
N TRP A 147 1.79 23.64 -14.52
CA TRP A 147 2.54 24.61 -15.32
C TRP A 147 2.92 24.07 -16.70
N ALA A 148 3.40 22.83 -16.78
CA ALA A 148 3.76 22.20 -18.05
C ALA A 148 2.55 22.15 -19.00
N ILE A 149 1.39 21.67 -18.52
CA ILE A 149 0.14 21.65 -19.30
C ILE A 149 -0.28 23.07 -19.67
N GLY A 150 -0.19 24.00 -18.72
CA GLY A 150 -0.52 25.40 -18.93
C GLY A 150 0.26 26.07 -20.06
N VAL A 151 1.57 25.84 -20.12
CA VAL A 151 2.44 26.34 -21.20
C VAL A 151 2.03 25.76 -22.55
N LEU A 152 1.71 24.46 -22.62
CA LEU A 152 1.24 23.84 -23.87
C LEU A 152 -0.08 24.46 -24.35
N LEU A 153 -1.03 24.69 -23.44
CA LEU A 153 -2.29 25.33 -23.79
C LEU A 153 -2.08 26.75 -24.32
N ILE A 154 -1.15 27.51 -23.74
CA ILE A 154 -0.80 28.84 -24.26
C ILE A 154 -0.24 28.74 -25.68
N LEU A 155 0.74 27.85 -25.91
CA LEU A 155 1.34 27.66 -27.24
C LEU A 155 0.31 27.23 -28.28
N GLN A 156 -0.59 26.32 -27.94
CA GLN A 156 -1.66 25.87 -28.82
C GLN A 156 -2.60 27.01 -29.21
N ASN A 157 -2.97 27.87 -28.25
CA ASN A 157 -3.83 29.01 -28.50
C ASN A 157 -3.15 30.12 -29.33
N LEU A 158 -1.82 30.19 -29.28
CA LEU A 158 -1.03 31.06 -30.16
C LEU A 158 -0.86 30.49 -31.58
N GLY A 159 -1.44 29.31 -31.86
CA GLY A 159 -1.39 28.66 -33.17
C GLY A 159 -0.18 27.76 -33.39
N TYR A 160 0.66 27.52 -32.37
CA TYR A 160 1.75 26.55 -32.46
C TYR A 160 1.19 25.13 -32.42
N ASN A 161 1.74 24.26 -33.27
CA ASN A 161 1.45 22.83 -33.20
C ASN A 161 2.17 22.20 -32.00
N ILE A 162 1.41 21.86 -30.96
CA ILE A 162 1.93 21.23 -29.75
C ILE A 162 2.06 19.71 -29.85
N THR A 163 1.69 19.08 -30.97
CA THR A 163 1.73 17.61 -31.12
C THR A 163 3.11 17.05 -30.89
N SER A 164 4.17 17.69 -31.41
CA SER A 164 5.56 17.24 -31.18
C SER A 164 5.99 17.37 -29.72
N LEU A 165 5.56 18.44 -29.02
CA LEU A 165 5.84 18.64 -27.60
C LEU A 165 5.09 17.62 -26.73
N LEU A 166 3.81 17.39 -27.03
CA LEU A 166 2.99 16.37 -26.38
C LEU A 166 3.58 14.97 -26.59
N ALA A 167 4.03 14.65 -27.81
CA ALA A 167 4.69 13.39 -28.10
C ALA A 167 5.99 13.22 -27.27
N GLY A 168 6.82 14.27 -27.21
CA GLY A 168 8.03 14.26 -26.38
C GLY A 168 7.74 14.10 -24.88
N LEU A 169 6.72 14.78 -24.36
CA LEU A 169 6.27 14.62 -22.98
C LEU A 169 5.67 13.23 -22.72
N GLY A 170 5.00 12.62 -23.70
CA GLY A 170 4.51 11.25 -23.62
C GLY A 170 5.64 10.25 -23.47
N ILE A 171 6.69 10.35 -24.30
CA ILE A 171 7.88 9.49 -24.22
C ILE A 171 8.65 9.74 -22.92
N GLY A 172 8.85 11.00 -22.54
CA GLY A 172 9.49 11.36 -21.27
C GLY A 172 8.70 10.86 -20.05
N GLY A 173 7.37 10.96 -20.10
CA GLY A 173 6.47 10.44 -19.08
C GLY A 173 6.54 8.92 -18.95
N LEU A 174 6.63 8.20 -20.08
CA LEU A 174 6.82 6.75 -20.09
C LEU A 174 8.15 6.36 -19.45
N ALA A 175 9.24 7.08 -19.75
CA ALA A 175 10.54 6.82 -19.14
C ALA A 175 10.50 7.01 -17.60
N ILE A 176 9.84 8.07 -17.12
CA ILE A 176 9.65 8.30 -15.68
C ILE A 176 8.77 7.21 -15.07
N ALA A 177 7.70 6.77 -15.75
CA ALA A 177 6.82 5.72 -15.27
C ALA A 177 7.55 4.36 -15.14
N LEU A 178 8.38 4.01 -16.11
CA LEU A 178 9.23 2.82 -16.06
C LEU A 178 10.24 2.89 -14.91
N ALA A 179 10.87 4.05 -14.69
CA ALA A 179 11.79 4.25 -13.58
C ALA A 179 11.09 4.16 -12.20
N ALA A 180 9.84 4.63 -12.11
CA ALA A 180 9.04 4.59 -10.89
C ALA A 180 8.32 3.24 -10.65
N GLN A 181 8.31 2.35 -11.65
CA GLN A 181 7.52 1.12 -11.66
C GLN A 181 7.76 0.28 -10.39
N GLU A 182 9.03 0.05 -10.01
CA GLU A 182 9.36 -0.77 -8.85
C GLU A 182 8.83 -0.19 -7.53
N THR A 183 8.90 1.14 -7.37
CA THR A 183 8.38 1.81 -6.18
C THR A 183 6.86 1.68 -6.10
N LEU A 184 6.17 1.88 -7.22
CA LEU A 184 4.72 1.75 -7.31
C LEU A 184 4.27 0.30 -7.07
N SER A 185 4.96 -0.69 -7.63
CA SER A 185 4.62 -2.09 -7.43
C SER A 185 4.78 -2.53 -5.97
N ASN A 186 5.83 -2.05 -5.26
CA ASN A 186 5.98 -2.33 -3.84
C ASN A 186 4.89 -1.66 -2.99
N PHE A 187 4.47 -0.43 -3.36
CA PHE A 187 3.35 0.23 -2.70
C PHE A 187 2.04 -0.55 -2.88
N ILE A 188 1.74 -0.99 -4.11
CA ILE A 188 0.56 -1.81 -4.40
C ILE A 188 0.63 -3.14 -3.65
N GLY A 189 1.82 -3.78 -3.59
CA GLY A 189 2.02 -4.98 -2.78
C GLY A 189 1.75 -4.74 -1.29
N ALA A 190 2.14 -3.58 -0.75
CA ALA A 190 1.84 -3.22 0.64
C ALA A 190 0.32 -3.13 0.88
N LEU A 191 -0.41 -2.50 -0.05
CA LEU A 191 -1.86 -2.39 0.01
C LEU A 191 -2.53 -3.75 -0.09
N ALA A 192 -2.08 -4.63 -0.98
CA ALA A 192 -2.59 -5.99 -1.09
C ALA A 192 -2.42 -6.77 0.22
N LEU A 193 -1.24 -6.70 0.84
CA LEU A 193 -0.99 -7.33 2.15
C LEU A 193 -1.90 -6.76 3.25
N LEU A 194 -2.22 -5.47 3.23
CA LEU A 194 -3.13 -4.84 4.21
C LEU A 194 -4.61 -5.20 4.00
N VAL A 195 -5.02 -5.41 2.75
CA VAL A 195 -6.41 -5.73 2.38
C VAL A 195 -6.69 -7.21 2.58
N ASP A 196 -5.84 -8.08 2.01
CA ASP A 196 -6.04 -9.53 2.03
C ASP A 196 -5.57 -10.16 3.35
N ARG A 197 -4.67 -9.47 4.07
CA ARG A 197 -4.12 -9.87 5.37
C ARG A 197 -3.66 -11.34 5.44
N PRO A 198 -2.82 -11.81 4.50
CA PRO A 198 -2.26 -13.16 4.60
C PRO A 198 -1.31 -13.32 5.81
N CYS A 199 -0.77 -12.20 6.30
CA CYS A 199 -0.03 -12.11 7.55
C CYS A 199 -0.19 -10.72 8.18
N GLU A 200 -0.16 -10.67 9.51
CA GLU A 200 -0.17 -9.45 10.30
C GLU A 200 1.13 -9.30 11.11
N VAL A 201 1.37 -8.10 11.63
CA VAL A 201 2.52 -7.85 12.51
C VAL A 201 2.37 -8.68 13.79
N GLY A 202 3.39 -9.46 14.12
CA GLY A 202 3.39 -10.43 15.21
C GLY A 202 3.16 -11.87 14.75
N ASP A 203 2.71 -12.09 13.51
CA ASP A 203 2.48 -13.45 13.02
C ASP A 203 3.78 -14.19 12.75
N ARG A 204 3.80 -15.46 13.15
CA ARG A 204 4.85 -16.40 12.76
C ARG A 204 4.52 -16.96 11.38
N VAL A 205 5.39 -16.71 10.41
CA VAL A 205 5.19 -17.08 9.01
C VAL A 205 6.41 -17.79 8.43
N ASP A 206 6.14 -18.67 7.47
CA ASP A 206 7.13 -19.15 6.50
C ASP A 206 6.81 -18.58 5.13
N VAL A 207 7.83 -17.96 4.54
CA VAL A 207 7.76 -17.37 3.20
C VAL A 207 9.02 -17.80 2.46
N GLU A 208 8.85 -18.64 1.43
CA GLU A 208 9.98 -19.24 0.70
C GLU A 208 10.95 -19.93 1.68
N ASP A 209 12.21 -19.49 1.71
CA ASP A 209 13.26 -20.03 2.58
C ASP A 209 13.39 -19.28 3.92
N ILE A 210 12.50 -18.31 4.18
CA ILE A 210 12.56 -17.44 5.35
C ILE A 210 11.47 -17.85 6.34
N SER A 211 11.91 -18.26 7.51
CA SER A 211 11.06 -18.62 8.64
C SER A 211 11.26 -17.60 9.77
N GLY A 212 10.27 -16.76 10.03
CA GLY A 212 10.33 -15.82 11.14
C GLY A 212 9.00 -15.21 11.57
N THR A 213 9.08 -14.20 12.43
CA THR A 213 7.93 -13.41 12.90
C THR A 213 7.90 -12.06 12.20
N VAL A 214 6.75 -11.64 11.70
CA VAL A 214 6.58 -10.34 11.04
C VAL A 214 6.72 -9.22 12.07
N GLU A 215 7.72 -8.36 11.91
CA GLU A 215 7.94 -7.22 12.81
C GLU A 215 7.22 -5.95 12.37
N ALA A 216 7.21 -5.70 11.06
CA ALA A 216 6.64 -4.49 10.50
C ALA A 216 6.34 -4.67 9.01
N ILE A 217 5.17 -4.22 8.58
CA ILE A 217 4.83 -4.07 7.17
C ILE A 217 5.00 -2.59 6.81
N GLY A 218 6.07 -2.28 6.09
CA GLY A 218 6.37 -0.91 5.65
C GLY A 218 5.78 -0.60 4.26
N LEU A 219 6.02 0.62 3.76
CA LEU A 219 5.54 1.05 2.44
C LEU A 219 6.18 0.27 1.27
N ARG A 220 7.48 -0.04 1.39
CA ARG A 220 8.26 -0.72 0.33
C ARG A 220 8.54 -2.19 0.64
N SER A 221 8.69 -2.53 1.91
CA SER A 221 9.16 -3.84 2.35
C SER A 221 8.57 -4.22 3.70
N THR A 222 8.37 -5.52 3.90
CA THR A 222 8.03 -6.14 5.18
C THR A 222 9.30 -6.68 5.83
N ARG A 223 9.41 -6.48 7.15
CA ARG A 223 10.52 -6.96 7.96
C ARG A 223 10.09 -8.19 8.73
N ILE A 224 10.86 -9.26 8.60
CA ILE A 224 10.64 -10.54 9.28
C ILE A 224 11.87 -10.83 10.14
N ARG A 225 11.67 -11.06 11.45
CA ARG A 225 12.73 -11.52 12.35
C ARG A 225 12.80 -13.04 12.29
N THR A 226 13.91 -13.57 11.81
CA THR A 226 14.16 -15.01 11.71
C THR A 226 14.28 -15.65 13.09
N LEU A 227 14.24 -16.98 13.15
CA LEU A 227 14.50 -17.72 14.39
C LEU A 227 15.92 -17.50 14.94
N ASP A 228 16.88 -17.18 14.06
CA ASP A 228 18.26 -16.84 14.46
C ASP A 228 18.38 -15.40 15.01
N GLY A 229 17.27 -14.65 15.05
CA GLY A 229 17.19 -13.30 15.57
C GLY A 229 17.61 -12.20 14.57
N THR A 230 17.98 -12.55 13.34
CA THR A 230 18.30 -11.59 12.27
C THR A 230 17.02 -11.01 11.65
N VAL A 231 17.09 -9.80 11.07
CA VAL A 231 15.93 -9.16 10.41
C VAL A 231 16.13 -9.17 8.90
N VAL A 232 15.23 -9.83 8.19
CA VAL A 232 15.20 -9.88 6.74
C VAL A 232 14.13 -8.94 6.21
N ALA A 233 14.49 -8.10 5.25
CA ALA A 233 13.57 -7.17 4.60
C ALA A 233 13.18 -7.71 3.22
N ILE A 234 11.90 -8.06 3.04
CA ILE A 234 11.36 -8.59 1.80
C ILE A 234 10.56 -7.48 1.09
N PRO A 235 10.84 -7.17 -0.20
CA PRO A 235 10.03 -6.25 -0.97
C PRO A 235 8.56 -6.68 -0.98
N ASN A 236 7.64 -5.74 -0.74
CA ASN A 236 6.22 -6.06 -0.62
C ASN A 236 5.63 -6.69 -1.87
N ARG A 237 6.12 -6.30 -3.06
CA ARG A 237 5.72 -6.94 -4.33
C ARG A 237 5.99 -8.44 -4.30
N LYS A 238 7.20 -8.83 -3.90
CA LYS A 238 7.59 -10.25 -3.82
C LYS A 238 6.78 -10.99 -2.77
N LEU A 239 6.57 -10.37 -1.61
CA LEU A 239 5.82 -11.00 -0.52
C LEU A 239 4.34 -11.20 -0.89
N ALA A 240 3.71 -10.24 -1.57
CA ALA A 240 2.34 -10.36 -2.03
C ALA A 240 2.14 -11.47 -3.08
N ASP A 241 3.16 -11.72 -3.92
CA ASP A 241 3.14 -12.78 -4.94
C ASP A 241 3.54 -14.16 -4.37
N ALA A 242 4.11 -14.20 -3.15
CA ALA A 242 4.66 -15.43 -2.57
C ALA A 242 3.60 -16.29 -1.88
N LYS A 243 3.89 -17.60 -1.78
CA LYS A 243 3.13 -18.50 -0.92
C LYS A 243 3.52 -18.25 0.54
N ILE A 244 2.59 -17.73 1.33
CA ILE A 244 2.77 -17.47 2.76
C ILE A 244 2.11 -18.59 3.56
N ASN A 245 2.89 -19.30 4.38
CA ASN A 245 2.37 -20.25 5.35
C ASN A 245 2.32 -19.58 6.73
N ASN A 246 1.13 -19.23 7.18
CA ASN A 246 0.92 -18.54 8.45
C ASN A 246 0.55 -19.53 9.55
N PHE A 247 1.39 -19.62 10.58
CA PHE A 247 1.21 -20.58 11.67
C PHE A 247 0.21 -20.13 12.74
N VAL A 248 -0.19 -18.86 12.76
CA VAL A 248 -1.13 -18.33 13.77
C VAL A 248 -2.52 -18.94 13.58
N TYR A 249 -2.94 -19.14 12.34
CA TYR A 249 -4.28 -19.67 12.02
C TYR A 249 -4.39 -21.19 12.08
N ARG A 250 -3.31 -21.92 12.43
CA ARG A 250 -3.36 -23.38 12.48
C ARG A 250 -4.19 -23.83 13.71
N PRO A 251 -5.17 -24.73 13.56
CA PRO A 251 -5.96 -25.22 14.69
C PRO A 251 -5.21 -26.25 15.54
N SER A 252 -4.17 -26.88 14.98
CA SER A 252 -3.35 -27.90 15.63
C SER A 252 -2.03 -28.10 14.90
N ILE A 253 -1.06 -28.70 15.59
CA ILE A 253 0.22 -29.11 15.01
C ILE A 253 0.15 -30.59 14.66
N LYS A 254 0.33 -30.92 13.38
CA LYS A 254 0.45 -32.31 12.95
C LYS A 254 1.86 -32.81 13.28
N ASN A 255 1.94 -33.82 14.14
CA ASN A 255 3.14 -34.60 14.37
C ASN A 255 3.01 -35.97 13.70
N GLN A 256 4.05 -36.40 12.99
CA GLN A 256 4.06 -37.65 12.24
C GLN A 256 5.43 -38.30 12.40
N TYR A 257 5.43 -39.52 12.94
CA TYR A 257 6.64 -40.31 13.15
C TYR A 257 6.34 -41.80 12.99
N THR A 258 7.39 -42.60 12.85
CA THR A 258 7.31 -44.05 12.71
C THR A 258 8.02 -44.71 13.88
N ILE A 259 7.35 -45.64 14.55
CA ILE A 259 7.94 -46.48 15.58
C ILE A 259 8.26 -47.84 14.95
N GLY A 260 9.53 -48.23 14.99
CA GLY A 260 9.97 -49.57 14.56
C GLY A 260 10.05 -50.52 15.75
N ILE A 261 9.41 -51.69 15.64
CA ILE A 261 9.58 -52.81 16.58
C ILE A 261 10.32 -53.96 15.89
N THR A 262 10.93 -54.86 16.64
CA THR A 262 11.79 -55.91 16.09
C THR A 262 11.00 -57.00 15.34
N TYR A 263 11.63 -57.69 14.38
CA TYR A 263 10.99 -58.72 13.55
C TYR A 263 10.60 -59.99 14.31
N ASP A 264 11.25 -60.26 15.43
CA ASP A 264 10.92 -61.34 16.35
C ASP A 264 9.68 -61.03 17.22
N THR A 265 9.10 -59.83 17.11
CA THR A 265 7.88 -59.47 17.84
C THR A 265 6.69 -60.30 17.32
N PRO A 266 6.05 -61.13 18.17
CA PRO A 266 4.90 -61.95 17.76
C PRO A 266 3.68 -61.11 17.36
N TYR A 267 2.79 -61.68 16.54
CA TYR A 267 1.58 -61.01 16.06
C TYR A 267 0.74 -60.39 17.19
N GLU A 268 0.56 -61.11 18.30
CA GLU A 268 -0.20 -60.66 19.46
C GLU A 268 0.42 -59.41 20.09
N LYS A 269 1.75 -59.35 20.16
CA LYS A 269 2.50 -58.20 20.68
C LYS A 269 2.45 -57.00 19.73
N ILE A 270 2.35 -57.22 18.42
CA ILE A 270 2.10 -56.14 17.45
C ILE A 270 0.71 -55.52 17.69
N GLN A 271 -0.32 -56.35 17.91
CA GLN A 271 -1.67 -55.86 18.24
C GLN A 271 -1.69 -55.11 19.57
N GLU A 272 -0.97 -55.63 20.59
CA GLU A 272 -0.80 -54.96 21.88
C GLU A 272 -0.09 -53.60 21.73
N ALA A 273 0.98 -53.52 20.92
CA ALA A 273 1.68 -52.26 20.62
C ALA A 273 0.73 -51.21 20.02
N LEU A 274 -0.09 -51.62 19.04
CA LEU A 274 -1.09 -50.74 18.42
C LEU A 274 -2.14 -50.28 19.43
N ALA A 275 -2.59 -51.17 20.33
CA ALA A 275 -3.54 -50.83 21.37
C ALA A 275 -2.98 -49.82 22.37
N ILE A 276 -1.75 -50.03 22.86
CA ILE A 276 -1.04 -49.12 23.77
C ILE A 276 -0.92 -47.74 23.15
N LEU A 277 -0.45 -47.64 21.91
CA LEU A 277 -0.28 -46.36 21.22
C LEU A 277 -1.61 -45.62 21.04
N ARG A 278 -2.70 -46.32 20.70
CA ARG A 278 -4.04 -45.73 20.58
C ARG A 278 -4.57 -45.27 21.93
N GLU A 279 -4.31 -46.00 23.00
CA GLU A 279 -4.71 -45.63 24.36
C GLU A 279 -3.98 -44.38 24.83
N ILE A 280 -2.64 -44.35 24.72
CA ILE A 280 -1.82 -43.19 25.12
C ILE A 280 -2.31 -41.94 24.39
N LEU A 281 -2.39 -42.00 23.06
CA LEU A 281 -2.81 -40.85 22.25
C LEU A 281 -4.28 -40.48 22.47
N GLY A 282 -5.16 -41.45 22.68
CA GLY A 282 -6.58 -41.23 22.94
C GLY A 282 -6.87 -40.58 24.28
N ASN A 283 -6.05 -40.86 25.29
CA ASN A 283 -6.21 -40.31 26.65
C ASN A 283 -5.37 -39.05 26.87
N HIS A 284 -4.39 -38.75 26.02
CA HIS A 284 -3.53 -37.59 26.21
C HIS A 284 -4.28 -36.27 25.99
N PRO A 285 -4.23 -35.30 26.93
CA PRO A 285 -5.01 -34.07 26.85
C PRO A 285 -4.66 -33.21 25.62
N SER A 286 -3.39 -33.25 25.20
CA SER A 286 -2.90 -32.50 24.05
C SER A 286 -3.39 -33.04 22.70
N THR A 287 -3.90 -34.27 22.61
CA THR A 287 -4.27 -34.89 21.34
C THR A 287 -5.69 -34.50 20.91
N ALA A 288 -5.84 -33.93 19.71
CA ALA A 288 -7.12 -33.63 19.08
C ALA A 288 -7.64 -34.80 18.22
N LYS A 289 -6.74 -35.40 17.46
CA LYS A 289 -6.99 -36.49 16.53
C LYS A 289 -5.73 -37.32 16.43
N TYR A 290 -5.86 -38.62 16.23
CA TYR A 290 -4.72 -39.51 16.00
C TYR A 290 -5.03 -40.62 15.00
N TRP A 291 -3.99 -41.14 14.38
CA TRP A 291 -3.97 -42.32 13.53
C TRP A 291 -2.77 -43.19 13.91
N VAL A 292 -3.03 -44.47 14.18
CA VAL A 292 -2.02 -45.45 14.53
C VAL A 292 -2.29 -46.73 13.75
N TYR A 293 -1.38 -47.07 12.86
CA TYR A 293 -1.49 -48.22 11.97
C TYR A 293 -0.14 -48.89 11.74
N PHE A 294 -0.15 -50.21 11.66
CA PHE A 294 0.97 -50.96 11.09
C PHE A 294 1.06 -50.60 9.61
N LYS A 295 2.17 -49.98 9.20
CA LYS A 295 2.32 -49.35 7.89
C LYS A 295 3.02 -50.26 6.90
N GLU A 296 4.18 -50.79 7.27
CA GLU A 296 5.06 -51.51 6.37
C GLU A 296 6.07 -52.39 7.11
N PHE A 297 6.60 -53.37 6.39
CA PHE A 297 7.77 -54.15 6.78
C PHE A 297 9.02 -53.40 6.30
N GLY A 298 9.82 -52.86 7.21
CA GLY A 298 11.05 -52.13 6.93
C GLY A 298 12.29 -53.04 6.86
N PRO A 299 13.47 -52.54 6.47
CA PRO A 299 14.66 -53.39 6.28
C PRO A 299 15.13 -54.15 7.54
N TYR A 300 14.90 -53.57 8.72
CA TYR A 300 15.30 -54.13 10.03
C TYR A 300 14.21 -53.96 11.10
N SER A 301 13.01 -53.50 10.72
CA SER A 301 11.94 -53.16 11.66
C SER A 301 10.54 -53.41 11.10
N LEU A 302 9.60 -53.71 11.98
CA LEU A 302 8.17 -53.68 11.76
C LEU A 302 7.67 -52.26 12.06
N ASN A 303 7.24 -51.51 11.03
CA ASN A 303 6.99 -50.07 11.14
C ASN A 303 5.53 -49.76 11.46
N ILE A 304 5.31 -49.11 12.59
CA ILE A 304 4.03 -48.54 13.00
C ILE A 304 4.05 -47.04 12.72
N LEU A 305 3.14 -46.58 11.86
CA LEU A 305 2.95 -45.16 11.59
C LEU A 305 2.07 -44.54 12.68
N VAL A 306 2.57 -43.48 13.30
CA VAL A 306 1.86 -42.68 14.28
C VAL A 306 1.72 -41.25 13.76
N ILE A 307 0.48 -40.79 13.64
CA ILE A 307 0.15 -39.40 13.30
C ILE A 307 -0.78 -38.88 14.37
N HIS A 308 -0.47 -37.74 14.98
CA HIS A 308 -1.39 -37.07 15.88
C HIS A 308 -1.38 -35.57 15.68
N TRP A 309 -2.52 -34.94 15.93
CA TRP A 309 -2.69 -33.49 15.89
C TRP A 309 -2.71 -32.97 17.32
N CYS A 310 -1.70 -32.21 17.69
CA CYS A 310 -1.60 -31.56 18.99
C CYS A 310 -2.43 -30.27 19.01
N LYS A 311 -3.31 -30.11 20.01
CA LYS A 311 -4.15 -28.92 20.23
C LYS A 311 -3.34 -27.68 20.57
N TYR A 312 -2.16 -27.85 21.16
CA TYR A 312 -1.32 -26.72 21.52
C TYR A 312 -0.70 -26.12 20.25
N THR A 313 -0.96 -24.84 20.02
CA THR A 313 -0.41 -24.07 18.90
C THR A 313 0.92 -23.41 19.25
N ASP A 314 1.18 -23.22 20.55
CA ASP A 314 2.48 -22.87 21.10
C ASP A 314 3.47 -24.02 20.88
N TYR A 315 4.64 -23.68 20.33
CA TYR A 315 5.61 -24.70 19.92
C TYR A 315 6.32 -25.35 21.11
N GLN A 316 6.54 -24.62 22.20
CA GLN A 316 7.17 -25.17 23.39
C GLN A 316 6.25 -26.19 24.06
N LYS A 317 4.97 -25.85 24.25
CA LYS A 317 3.97 -26.80 24.79
C LYS A 317 3.79 -28.03 23.92
N PHE A 318 3.94 -27.88 22.60
CA PHE A 318 3.94 -29.00 21.68
C PHE A 318 5.14 -29.94 21.91
N LEU A 319 6.34 -29.40 22.14
CA LEU A 319 7.52 -30.20 22.47
C LEU A 319 7.35 -30.91 23.81
N GLU A 320 6.87 -30.22 24.85
CA GLU A 320 6.58 -30.78 26.17
C GLU A 320 5.59 -31.96 26.06
N ALA A 321 4.46 -31.76 25.38
CA ALA A 321 3.48 -32.82 25.17
C ALA A 321 4.03 -33.99 24.32
N THR A 322 4.95 -33.73 23.39
CA THR A 322 5.58 -34.77 22.59
C THR A 322 6.56 -35.59 23.43
N GLU A 323 7.29 -34.94 24.33
CA GLU A 323 8.17 -35.61 25.31
C GLU A 323 7.35 -36.53 26.23
N GLU A 324 6.27 -36.02 26.83
CA GLU A 324 5.36 -36.79 27.69
C GLU A 324 4.83 -38.05 26.99
N ILE A 325 4.32 -37.90 25.75
CA ILE A 325 3.82 -39.02 24.94
C ILE A 325 4.94 -40.03 24.67
N ASN A 326 6.13 -39.58 24.24
CA ASN A 326 7.23 -40.48 23.88
C ASN A 326 7.75 -41.27 25.09
N LEU A 327 7.87 -40.62 26.26
CA LEU A 327 8.29 -41.27 27.49
C LEU A 327 7.27 -42.31 27.96
N GLU A 328 5.97 -42.02 27.85
CA GLU A 328 4.92 -42.96 28.20
C GLU A 328 4.88 -44.16 27.23
N ILE A 329 5.10 -43.93 25.93
CA ILE A 329 5.24 -45.01 24.94
C ILE A 329 6.41 -45.92 25.32
N ARG A 330 7.58 -45.34 25.64
CA ARG A 330 8.77 -46.09 26.04
C ARG A 330 8.49 -46.96 27.26
N ARG A 331 7.87 -46.39 28.30
CA ARG A 331 7.53 -47.09 29.55
C ARG A 331 6.58 -48.26 29.31
N ARG A 332 5.47 -48.03 28.58
CA ARG A 332 4.45 -49.06 28.33
C ARG A 332 4.95 -50.17 27.41
N PHE A 333 5.82 -49.86 26.45
CA PHE A 333 6.43 -50.87 25.59
C PHE A 333 7.39 -51.76 26.37
N GLU A 334 8.15 -51.20 27.32
CA GLU A 334 9.04 -51.96 28.21
C GLU A 334 8.25 -52.91 29.13
N GLU A 335 7.17 -52.43 29.74
CA GLU A 335 6.27 -53.25 30.57
C GLU A 335 5.61 -54.38 29.78
N ALA A 336 5.28 -54.15 28.52
CA ALA A 336 4.71 -55.14 27.62
C ALA A 336 5.77 -56.07 26.99
N GLY A 337 7.07 -55.86 27.22
CA GLY A 337 8.15 -56.64 26.61
C GLY A 337 8.27 -56.44 25.10
N ILE A 338 7.87 -55.28 24.58
CA ILE A 338 7.98 -54.91 23.17
C ILE A 338 9.29 -54.15 22.96
N SER A 339 10.17 -54.71 22.12
CA SER A 339 11.48 -54.13 21.84
C SER A 339 11.44 -53.18 20.66
N PHE A 340 12.07 -52.01 20.82
CA PHE A 340 12.31 -51.10 19.69
C PHE A 340 13.38 -51.69 18.76
N ALA A 341 13.14 -51.59 17.47
CA ALA A 341 14.10 -52.02 16.47
C ALA A 341 15.30 -51.07 16.41
N PHE A 342 16.48 -51.66 16.37
CA PHE A 342 17.73 -51.00 16.01
C PHE A 342 18.17 -51.52 14.63
N PRO A 343 18.99 -50.76 13.88
CA PRO A 343 19.55 -51.27 12.63
C PRO A 343 20.33 -52.57 12.86
N THR A 344 19.88 -53.66 12.24
CA THR A 344 20.52 -54.99 12.32
C THR A 344 21.10 -55.38 10.97
N GLN A 345 22.24 -56.08 10.98
CA GLN A 345 22.84 -56.67 9.79
C GLN A 345 23.23 -58.11 10.09
N THR A 346 22.94 -59.00 9.14
CA THR A 346 23.47 -60.36 9.17
C THR A 346 24.79 -60.37 8.42
N VAL A 347 25.89 -60.64 9.13
CA VAL A 347 27.22 -60.77 8.54
C VAL A 347 27.53 -62.24 8.34
N GLU A 348 27.55 -62.70 7.09
CA GLU A 348 28.08 -64.01 6.74
C GLU A 348 29.60 -63.97 6.70
N VAL A 349 30.27 -64.53 7.72
CA VAL A 349 31.74 -64.66 7.74
C VAL A 349 32.12 -65.92 6.96
N ARG A 350 32.71 -65.77 5.77
CA ARG A 350 33.26 -66.88 4.98
C ARG A 350 34.73 -67.11 5.33
N GLY A 351 34.98 -68.13 6.17
CA GLY A 351 36.31 -68.64 6.51
C GLY A 351 36.21 -69.80 7.50
N ALA A 352 37.08 -70.81 7.38
CA ALA A 352 37.16 -71.90 8.34
C ALA A 352 37.69 -71.35 9.67
N PHE A 353 36.87 -71.37 10.72
CA PHE A 353 37.38 -71.13 12.07
C PHE A 353 38.43 -72.20 12.39
N PRO A 354 39.67 -71.85 12.78
CA PRO A 354 40.60 -72.84 13.29
C PRO A 354 39.96 -73.55 14.49
N PRO A 355 40.14 -74.88 14.64
CA PRO A 355 39.53 -75.61 15.75
C PRO A 355 39.95 -74.97 17.07
N MET A 356 38.96 -74.74 17.94
CA MET A 356 39.20 -74.22 19.28
C MET A 356 40.16 -75.19 20.02
N PRO A 357 41.20 -74.70 20.69
CA PRO A 357 42.11 -75.57 21.42
C PRO A 357 41.34 -76.32 22.51
N GLU A 358 41.39 -77.65 22.47
CA GLU A 358 40.87 -78.50 23.54
C GLU A 358 41.70 -78.24 24.82
N SER A 359 40.99 -78.01 25.93
CA SER A 359 41.54 -77.64 27.24
C SER A 359 42.30 -78.76 27.93
#